data_AF-A0AAU7MDA7-F1
#
_entry.id   AF-A0AAU7MDA7-F1
#
_cell.length_a   1.000
_cell.length_b   1.000
_cell.length_c   1.000
_cell.angle_alpha   90.00
_cell.angle_beta   90.00
_cell.angle_gamma   90.00
#
_symmetry.space_group_name_H-M   'P 1'
#
loop_
_entity.id
_entity.type
_entity.pdbx_description
1 polymer ?
#
loop_
_entity_poly.entity_id
_entity_poly.type
_entity_poly.pdbx_seq_one_letter_code
_entity_poly.pdbx_strand_id
1 'polypeptide(L)'
;MTRTKQALIDELVPAMLAHLASLGVDGRKLAADPAAVIVTIDGIVLDWVEPAALGSGCSVAALYSGGETPPRIAVLRDTSEGRRNFSLIHEFGHHLCPSVTAVAAALWELPDGEEGPFEEDLVDAFAAAVLLPTDIVSRIFADGVTAASVIRLWQSTTASREACCVAAAHRLPAPGYVMLVEPNSRSQFAARHGDVLPIARGSVQSATRLQSAVRGGTARGVDRPTFRSGVAGPQMYLDAQGTDGYTIAVWVTDSPDWPSLTAPLATGPVGHDGHCADCGEDFTSWKRPCGTCGEPLCPQCGACECAAGGQRPIANRLCTSCFLSLPLTAFLGDSTTCNQH
;
A
#
# COMPACT_ATOMS: atom_id res chain seq x y z
N MET A 1 -2.85 19.86 -16.16
CA MET A 1 -2.45 18.49 -15.77
C MET A 1 -3.26 18.14 -14.54
N THR A 2 -4.09 17.10 -14.61
CA THR A 2 -4.86 16.63 -13.45
C THR A 2 -3.92 15.84 -12.55
N ARG A 3 -3.75 16.25 -11.28
CA ARG A 3 -2.97 15.46 -10.30
C ARG A 3 -3.64 14.09 -10.12
N THR A 4 -2.85 13.03 -9.97
CA THR A 4 -3.39 11.71 -9.64
C THR A 4 -3.83 11.68 -8.17
N LYS A 5 -4.78 10.80 -7.81
CA LYS A 5 -5.22 10.60 -6.42
C LYS A 5 -4.03 10.39 -5.47
N GLN A 6 -3.09 9.53 -5.86
CA GLN A 6 -1.89 9.22 -5.07
C GLN A 6 -1.00 10.45 -4.89
N ALA A 7 -0.76 11.24 -5.94
CA ALA A 7 0.08 12.43 -5.83
C ALA A 7 -0.51 13.46 -4.86
N LEU A 8 -1.84 13.56 -4.80
CA LEU A 8 -2.52 14.42 -3.84
C LEU A 8 -2.40 13.89 -2.40
N ILE A 9 -2.53 12.58 -2.19
CA ILE A 9 -2.30 11.95 -0.88
C ILE A 9 -0.86 12.20 -0.40
N ASP A 10 0.13 11.99 -1.28
CA ASP A 10 1.55 12.19 -0.96
C ASP A 10 1.88 13.64 -0.58
N GLU A 11 1.11 14.61 -1.07
CA GLU A 11 1.20 16.04 -0.71
C GLU A 11 0.50 16.36 0.62
N LEU A 12 -0.67 15.75 0.88
CA LEU A 12 -1.48 16.05 2.05
C LEU A 12 -1.01 15.36 3.33
N VAL A 13 -0.40 14.17 3.25
CA VAL A 13 0.14 13.48 4.43
C VAL A 13 1.18 14.34 5.18
N PRO A 14 2.19 14.95 4.51
CA PRO A 14 3.08 15.92 5.16
C PRO A 14 2.36 17.10 5.81
N ALA A 15 1.26 17.58 5.23
CA ALA A 15 0.46 18.66 5.82
C ALA A 15 -0.22 18.23 7.13
N MET A 16 -0.76 17.01 7.19
CA MET A 16 -1.30 16.44 8.43
C MET A 16 -0.21 16.27 9.51
N LEU A 17 0.97 15.76 9.12
CA LEU A 17 2.10 15.61 10.04
C LEU A 17 2.62 16.97 10.56
N ALA A 18 2.66 17.99 9.70
CA ALA A 18 3.03 19.35 10.10
C ALA A 18 1.99 19.96 11.06
N HIS A 19 0.70 19.68 10.84
CA HIS A 19 -0.36 20.10 11.76
C HIS A 19 -0.21 19.46 13.14
N LEU A 20 0.09 18.16 13.22
CA LEU A 20 0.40 17.49 14.51
C LEU A 20 1.54 18.20 15.26
N ALA A 21 2.64 18.52 14.55
CA ALA A 21 3.76 19.22 15.16
C ALA A 21 3.35 20.61 15.67
N SER A 22 2.44 21.30 14.97
CA SER A 22 1.89 22.60 15.40
C SER A 22 1.05 22.50 16.68
N LEU A 23 0.41 21.35 16.93
CA LEU A 23 -0.29 21.03 18.17
C LEU A 23 0.67 20.61 19.31
N GLY A 24 1.98 20.59 19.06
CA GLY A 24 2.99 20.13 20.01
C GLY A 24 3.08 18.61 20.14
N VAL A 25 2.45 17.86 19.23
CA VAL A 25 2.47 16.40 19.22
C VAL A 25 3.76 15.91 18.57
N ASP A 26 4.55 15.16 19.32
CA ASP A 26 5.74 14.46 18.81
C ASP A 26 5.31 13.17 18.09
N GLY A 27 5.50 13.13 16.77
CA GLY A 27 5.15 11.97 15.95
C GLY A 27 5.82 10.67 16.40
N ARG A 28 7.02 10.72 17.00
CA ARG A 28 7.68 9.51 17.53
C ARG A 28 7.00 8.99 18.79
N LYS A 29 6.50 9.89 19.64
CA LYS A 29 5.69 9.50 20.80
C LYS A 29 4.34 8.96 20.35
N LEU A 30 3.72 9.59 19.36
CA LEU A 30 2.46 9.14 18.78
C LEU A 30 2.61 7.73 18.19
N ALA A 31 3.71 7.46 17.49
CA ALA A 31 4.00 6.12 16.97
C ALA A 31 4.21 5.10 18.10
N ALA A 32 4.94 5.47 19.16
CA ALA A 32 5.28 4.56 20.26
C ALA A 32 4.08 4.18 21.14
N ASP A 33 3.19 5.14 21.43
CA ASP A 33 1.98 4.92 22.21
C ASP A 33 0.87 5.87 21.74
N PRO A 34 0.11 5.49 20.69
CA PRO A 34 -0.88 6.40 20.13
C PRO A 34 -1.98 6.75 21.14
N ALA A 35 -2.37 5.80 21.98
CA ALA A 35 -3.39 6.01 22.99
C ALA A 35 -2.95 7.02 24.04
N ALA A 36 -1.74 6.89 24.58
CA ALA A 36 -1.23 7.83 25.57
C ALA A 36 -1.05 9.25 25.02
N VAL A 37 -0.78 9.40 23.73
CA VAL A 37 -0.65 10.73 23.10
C VAL A 37 -2.01 11.33 22.77
N ILE A 38 -2.92 10.58 22.15
CA ILE A 38 -4.22 11.11 21.70
C ILE A 38 -5.06 11.60 22.88
N VAL A 39 -5.02 10.94 24.05
CA VAL A 39 -5.75 11.42 25.25
C VAL A 39 -5.23 12.73 25.82
N THR A 40 -4.04 13.18 25.42
CA THR A 40 -3.49 14.48 25.84
C THR A 40 -3.95 15.63 24.97
N ILE A 41 -4.60 15.32 23.84
CA ILE A 41 -5.14 16.30 22.92
C ILE A 41 -6.54 16.66 23.40
N ASP A 42 -6.71 17.93 23.78
CA ASP A 42 -7.98 18.43 24.30
C ASP A 42 -9.12 18.16 23.30
N GLY A 43 -10.23 17.62 23.80
CA GLY A 43 -11.45 17.44 23.03
C GLY A 43 -11.67 16.06 22.42
N ILE A 44 -10.86 15.04 22.74
CA ILE A 44 -11.10 13.66 22.31
C ILE A 44 -11.16 12.72 23.51
N VAL A 45 -12.16 11.83 23.53
CA VAL A 45 -12.27 10.75 24.52
C VAL A 45 -11.96 9.41 23.86
N LEU A 46 -11.07 8.62 24.48
CA LEU A 46 -10.79 7.25 24.09
C LEU A 46 -11.57 6.26 24.96
N ASP A 47 -12.37 5.41 24.33
CA ASP A 47 -13.11 4.34 25.01
C ASP A 47 -12.61 2.97 24.55
N TRP A 48 -12.27 2.11 25.49
CA TRP A 48 -11.86 0.74 25.19
C TRP A 48 -13.05 -0.21 25.33
N VAL A 49 -13.45 -0.82 24.22
CA VAL A 49 -14.69 -1.60 24.13
C VAL A 49 -14.42 -3.08 23.82
N GLU A 50 -15.34 -3.94 24.25
CA GLU A 50 -15.32 -5.37 23.95
C GLU A 50 -15.85 -5.66 22.53
N PRO A 51 -15.40 -6.72 21.85
CA PRO A 51 -15.83 -7.06 20.48
C PRO A 51 -17.35 -7.16 20.29
N ALA A 52 -18.06 -7.62 21.32
CA ALA A 52 -19.52 -7.74 21.29
C ALA A 52 -20.24 -6.39 21.17
N ALA A 53 -19.57 -5.27 21.50
CA ALA A 53 -20.16 -3.93 21.49
C ALA A 53 -20.17 -3.26 20.11
N LEU A 54 -19.31 -3.67 19.17
CA LEU A 54 -19.21 -3.05 17.82
C LEU A 54 -19.96 -3.83 16.72
N GLY A 55 -20.72 -4.87 17.08
CA GLY A 55 -21.44 -5.72 16.13
C GLY A 55 -20.52 -6.67 15.37
N SER A 56 -21.02 -7.88 15.08
CA SER A 56 -20.25 -8.88 14.34
C SER A 56 -20.04 -8.45 12.88
N GLY A 57 -18.82 -8.11 12.50
CA GLY A 57 -18.44 -7.92 11.09
C GLY A 57 -17.59 -6.70 10.76
N CYS A 58 -17.33 -5.79 11.70
CA CYS A 58 -16.43 -4.66 11.45
C CYS A 58 -14.97 -5.15 11.40
N SER A 59 -14.32 -5.01 10.24
CA SER A 59 -12.87 -5.22 10.07
C SER A 59 -12.02 -4.17 10.82
N VAL A 60 -12.66 -3.14 11.34
CA VAL A 60 -12.05 -1.96 11.96
C VAL A 60 -11.87 -2.22 13.45
N ALA A 61 -10.64 -2.01 13.95
CA ALA A 61 -10.32 -2.19 15.37
C ALA A 61 -10.63 -0.94 16.21
N ALA A 62 -11.12 0.13 15.57
CA ALA A 62 -11.58 1.33 16.23
C ALA A 62 -12.78 1.94 15.47
N LEU A 63 -13.43 2.95 16.05
CA LEU A 63 -14.51 3.70 15.42
C LEU A 63 -14.51 5.13 15.95
N TYR A 64 -14.48 6.11 15.05
CA TYR A 64 -14.64 7.52 15.37
C TYR A 64 -16.11 7.96 15.39
N SER A 65 -16.47 8.76 16.40
CA SER A 65 -17.78 9.38 16.57
C SER A 65 -17.61 10.89 16.74
N GLY A 66 -17.41 11.59 15.63
CA GLY A 66 -17.18 13.04 15.60
C GLY A 66 -18.40 13.92 15.89
N GLY A 67 -19.61 13.36 15.82
CA GLY A 67 -20.85 14.07 16.16
C GLY A 67 -21.14 14.18 17.65
N GLU A 68 -20.35 13.50 18.50
CA GLU A 68 -20.46 13.59 19.95
C GLU A 68 -19.72 14.82 20.50
N THR A 69 -20.11 15.28 21.69
CA THR A 69 -19.42 16.37 22.39
C THR A 69 -19.04 15.92 23.81
N PRO A 70 -17.76 15.63 24.08
CA PRO A 70 -16.62 15.64 23.16
C PRO A 70 -16.66 14.46 22.14
N PRO A 71 -16.01 14.60 20.97
CA PRO A 71 -15.76 13.50 20.05
C PRO A 71 -15.15 12.27 20.72
N ARG A 72 -15.51 11.08 20.22
CA ARG A 72 -15.03 9.80 20.79
C ARG A 72 -14.34 8.93 19.75
N ILE A 73 -13.34 8.17 20.20
CA ILE A 73 -12.78 7.03 19.46
C ILE A 73 -12.93 5.78 20.33
N ALA A 74 -13.74 4.83 19.87
CA ALA A 74 -13.88 3.53 20.52
C ALA A 74 -12.84 2.55 19.95
N VAL A 75 -12.12 1.80 20.77
CA VAL A 75 -11.05 0.86 20.34
C VAL A 75 -11.31 -0.54 20.88
N LEU A 76 -11.27 -1.55 20.01
CA LEU A 76 -11.42 -2.95 20.35
C LEU A 76 -10.21 -3.49 21.12
N ARG A 77 -10.47 -4.13 22.26
CA ARG A 77 -9.42 -4.77 23.07
C ARG A 77 -8.81 -6.01 22.41
N ASP A 78 -9.61 -6.82 21.72
CA ASP A 78 -9.25 -8.16 21.23
C ASP A 78 -8.57 -8.18 19.85
N THR A 79 -7.79 -7.16 19.53
CA THR A 79 -6.99 -7.11 18.29
C THR A 79 -5.52 -6.98 18.61
N SER A 80 -4.63 -7.37 17.68
CA SER A 80 -3.18 -7.23 17.91
C SER A 80 -2.80 -5.76 18.11
N GLU A 81 -1.75 -5.52 18.90
CA GLU A 81 -1.31 -4.16 19.23
C GLU A 81 -1.09 -3.28 18.00
N GLY A 82 -0.36 -3.78 17.00
CA GLY A 82 -0.13 -3.03 15.77
C GLY A 82 -1.41 -2.72 14.98
N ARG A 83 -2.43 -3.59 15.03
CA ARG A 83 -3.74 -3.30 14.41
C ARG A 83 -4.52 -2.25 15.21
N ARG A 84 -4.46 -2.30 16.55
CA ARG A 84 -5.06 -1.27 17.41
C ARG A 84 -4.42 0.08 17.17
N ASN A 85 -3.09 0.13 17.13
CA ASN A 85 -2.34 1.37 16.91
C ASN A 85 -2.67 1.97 15.54
N PHE A 86 -2.71 1.14 14.49
CA PHE A 86 -3.11 1.60 13.16
C PHE A 86 -4.53 2.16 13.16
N SER A 87 -5.52 1.40 13.64
CA SER A 87 -6.90 1.87 13.66
C SER A 87 -7.07 3.12 14.52
N LEU A 88 -6.40 3.20 15.67
CA LEU A 88 -6.47 4.39 16.52
C LEU A 88 -5.89 5.64 15.83
N ILE A 89 -4.77 5.52 15.13
CA ILE A 89 -4.20 6.66 14.38
C ILE A 89 -5.06 6.99 13.15
N HIS A 90 -5.66 5.99 12.49
CA HIS A 90 -6.59 6.17 11.38
C HIS A 90 -7.82 6.99 11.82
N GLU A 91 -8.50 6.58 12.89
CA GLU A 91 -9.64 7.32 13.45
C GLU A 91 -9.25 8.73 13.93
N PHE A 92 -8.05 8.86 14.49
CA PHE A 92 -7.51 10.17 14.85
C PHE A 92 -7.22 11.02 13.60
N GLY A 93 -6.81 10.42 12.49
CA GLY A 93 -6.69 11.07 11.18
C GLY A 93 -7.99 11.72 10.74
N HIS A 94 -9.12 10.99 10.81
CA HIS A 94 -10.45 11.55 10.53
C HIS A 94 -10.77 12.76 11.40
N HIS A 95 -10.42 12.72 12.70
CA HIS A 95 -10.59 13.86 13.57
C HIS A 95 -9.78 15.09 13.13
N LEU A 96 -8.58 14.88 12.57
CA LEU A 96 -7.71 15.97 12.12
C LEU A 96 -8.12 16.57 10.77
N CYS A 97 -8.69 15.78 9.87
CA CYS A 97 -9.03 16.22 8.50
C CYS A 97 -9.71 17.60 8.43
N PRO A 98 -10.76 17.89 9.23
CA PRO A 98 -11.41 19.21 9.22
C PRO A 98 -10.53 20.37 9.70
N SER A 99 -9.52 20.09 10.52
CA SER A 99 -8.61 21.08 11.12
C SER A 99 -7.39 21.38 10.26
N VAL A 100 -7.07 20.51 9.30
CA VAL A 100 -5.96 20.68 8.37
C VAL A 100 -6.47 21.41 7.13
N THR A 101 -6.20 22.71 7.03
CA THR A 101 -6.75 23.58 5.97
C THR A 101 -6.50 23.04 4.55
N ALA A 102 -5.32 22.48 4.28
CA ALA A 102 -5.00 21.90 2.97
C ALA A 102 -5.87 20.67 2.65
N VAL A 103 -6.14 19.83 3.65
CA VAL A 103 -7.00 18.65 3.51
C VAL A 103 -8.46 19.07 3.34
N ALA A 104 -8.95 19.97 4.19
CA ALA A 104 -10.32 20.48 4.08
C ALA A 104 -10.60 21.15 2.72
N ALA A 105 -9.63 21.92 2.19
CA ALA A 105 -9.73 22.49 0.86
C ALA A 105 -9.72 21.41 -0.24
N ALA A 106 -8.83 20.43 -0.16
CA ALA A 106 -8.76 19.34 -1.12
C ALA A 106 -10.07 18.52 -1.15
N LEU A 107 -10.63 18.19 0.02
CA LEU A 107 -11.90 17.47 0.12
C LEU A 107 -13.06 18.26 -0.51
N TRP A 108 -13.07 19.59 -0.37
CA TRP A 108 -14.09 20.45 -0.99
C TRP A 108 -13.97 20.54 -2.52
N GLU A 109 -12.78 20.33 -3.07
CA GLU A 109 -12.53 20.37 -4.52
C GLU A 109 -12.80 19.03 -5.22
N LEU A 110 -13.00 17.95 -4.46
CA LEU A 110 -13.31 16.64 -5.01
C LEU A 110 -14.71 16.60 -5.63
N PRO A 111 -14.92 15.74 -6.64
CA PRO A 111 -16.27 15.46 -7.14
C PRO A 111 -17.16 14.86 -6.04
N ASP A 112 -18.44 15.23 -6.06
CA ASP A 112 -19.46 14.68 -5.15
C ASP A 112 -19.38 13.14 -5.08
N GLY A 113 -19.22 12.61 -3.87
CA GLY A 113 -19.15 11.18 -3.59
C GLY A 113 -17.75 10.57 -3.64
N GLU A 114 -16.73 11.33 -4.04
CA GLU A 114 -15.33 10.89 -3.95
C GLU A 114 -14.67 11.25 -2.61
N GLU A 115 -15.29 12.12 -1.80
CA GLU A 115 -14.70 12.64 -0.56
C GLU A 115 -14.44 11.53 0.45
N GLY A 116 -15.42 10.67 0.70
CA GLY A 116 -15.30 9.55 1.63
C GLY A 116 -14.17 8.59 1.25
N PRO A 117 -14.20 7.97 0.06
CA PRO A 117 -13.12 7.07 -0.38
C PRO A 117 -11.75 7.75 -0.51
N PHE A 118 -11.68 9.06 -0.70
CA PHE A 118 -10.43 9.79 -0.68
C PHE A 118 -9.92 9.98 0.76
N GLU A 119 -10.80 10.39 1.67
CA GLU A 119 -10.47 10.60 3.07
C GLU A 119 -9.95 9.31 3.71
N GLU A 120 -10.61 8.18 3.49
CA GLU A 120 -10.18 6.85 3.94
C GLU A 120 -8.73 6.53 3.50
N ASP A 121 -8.44 6.69 2.20
CA ASP A 121 -7.10 6.44 1.65
C ASP A 121 -6.05 7.41 2.24
N LEU A 122 -6.44 8.67 2.46
CA LEU A 122 -5.58 9.69 3.06
C LEU A 122 -5.26 9.36 4.53
N VAL A 123 -6.26 9.00 5.34
CA VAL A 123 -6.04 8.68 6.75
C VAL A 123 -5.29 7.35 6.93
N ASP A 124 -5.47 6.40 6.01
CA ASP A 124 -4.66 5.18 5.94
C ASP A 124 -3.19 5.51 5.66
N ALA A 125 -2.93 6.37 4.67
CA ALA A 125 -1.58 6.82 4.34
C ALA A 125 -0.93 7.61 5.49
N PHE A 126 -1.71 8.46 6.18
CA PHE A 126 -1.28 9.18 7.37
C PHE A 126 -0.92 8.23 8.52
N ALA A 127 -1.79 7.26 8.83
CA ALA A 127 -1.54 6.28 9.89
C ALA A 127 -0.30 5.43 9.60
N ALA A 128 -0.13 5.02 8.35
CA ALA A 128 1.08 4.34 7.90
C ALA A 128 2.33 5.22 8.07
N ALA A 129 2.28 6.49 7.70
CA ALA A 129 3.41 7.42 7.82
C ALA A 129 3.82 7.69 9.29
N VAL A 130 2.86 7.71 10.22
CA VAL A 130 3.14 7.82 11.66
C VAL A 130 3.81 6.54 12.19
N LEU A 131 3.25 5.37 11.89
CA LEU A 131 3.75 4.09 12.42
C LEU A 131 5.03 3.58 11.75
N LEU A 132 5.26 3.97 10.51
CA LEU A 132 6.43 3.61 9.71
C LEU A 132 7.13 4.86 9.17
N PRO A 133 7.78 5.65 10.05
CA PRO A 133 8.46 6.88 9.62
C PRO A 133 9.49 6.64 8.51
N THR A 134 9.50 7.53 7.52
CA THR A 134 10.34 7.40 6.31
C THR A 134 11.84 7.28 6.63
N ASP A 135 12.33 7.93 7.68
CA ASP A 135 13.73 7.85 8.13
C ASP A 135 14.08 6.45 8.65
N ILE A 136 13.17 5.82 9.41
CA ILE A 136 13.33 4.45 9.91
C ILE A 136 13.29 3.46 8.74
N VAL A 137 12.28 3.56 7.87
CA VAL A 137 12.11 2.67 6.71
C VAL A 137 13.33 2.75 5.80
N SER A 138 13.75 3.97 5.43
CA SER A 138 14.87 4.19 4.50
C SER A 138 16.20 3.71 5.09
N ARG A 139 16.42 3.87 6.39
CA ARG A 139 17.61 3.36 7.08
C ARG A 139 17.64 1.83 7.12
N ILE A 140 16.50 1.18 7.40
CA ILE A 140 16.44 -0.29 7.53
C ILE A 140 16.58 -0.99 6.18
N PHE A 141 16.06 -0.38 5.11
CA PHE A 141 16.16 -0.88 3.74
C PHE A 141 17.26 -0.22 2.91
N ALA A 142 18.23 0.45 3.55
CA ALA A 142 19.34 1.10 2.84
C ALA A 142 20.17 0.10 2.01
N ASP A 143 20.34 -1.12 2.52
CA ASP A 143 21.00 -2.24 1.84
C ASP A 143 20.01 -3.18 1.13
N GLY A 144 18.78 -2.71 0.93
CA GLY A 144 17.70 -3.44 0.25
C GLY A 144 16.78 -4.29 1.13
N VAL A 145 15.81 -4.92 0.47
CA VAL A 145 14.72 -5.64 1.11
C VAL A 145 15.05 -7.13 1.25
N THR A 146 15.14 -7.60 2.50
CA THR A 146 15.37 -9.00 2.88
C THR A 146 14.38 -9.37 3.97
N ALA A 147 14.09 -10.65 4.17
CA ALA A 147 13.27 -11.12 5.27
C ALA A 147 13.82 -10.64 6.63
N ALA A 148 15.15 -10.63 6.78
CA ALA A 148 15.83 -10.10 7.96
C ALA A 148 15.57 -8.58 8.17
N SER A 149 15.63 -7.77 7.10
CA SER A 149 15.36 -6.33 7.22
C SER A 149 13.89 -6.04 7.51
N VAL A 150 12.96 -6.82 6.97
CA VAL A 150 11.52 -6.71 7.32
C VAL A 150 11.27 -7.06 8.78
N ILE A 151 11.91 -8.11 9.31
CA ILE A 151 11.83 -8.45 10.74
C ILE A 151 12.41 -7.32 11.60
N ARG A 152 13.55 -6.73 11.21
CA ARG A 152 14.12 -5.58 11.92
C ARG A 152 13.19 -4.36 11.90
N LEU A 153 12.50 -4.10 10.78
CA LEU A 153 11.51 -3.01 10.69
C LEU A 153 10.39 -3.23 11.70
N TRP A 154 9.84 -4.45 11.74
CA TRP A 154 8.81 -4.79 12.70
C TRP A 154 9.29 -4.65 14.15
N GLN A 155 10.50 -5.11 14.47
CA GLN A 155 11.07 -5.00 15.83
C GLN A 155 11.41 -3.55 16.23
N SER A 156 11.57 -2.65 15.26
CA SER A 156 11.95 -1.26 15.50
C SER A 156 10.74 -0.30 15.53
N THR A 157 9.54 -0.82 15.33
CA THR A 157 8.30 -0.04 15.23
C THR A 157 7.16 -0.72 16.00
N THR A 158 6.07 0.00 16.23
CA THR A 158 4.83 -0.54 16.80
C THR A 158 3.83 -0.97 15.72
N ALA A 159 4.26 -0.95 14.45
CA ALA A 159 3.44 -1.31 13.30
C ALA A 159 3.13 -2.82 13.28
N SER A 160 2.06 -3.20 12.59
CA SER A 160 1.77 -4.62 12.37
C SER A 160 2.79 -5.26 11.42
N ARG A 161 2.90 -6.60 11.47
CA ARG A 161 3.72 -7.36 10.51
C ARG A 161 3.23 -7.17 9.08
N GLU A 162 1.92 -7.08 8.87
CA GLU A 162 1.35 -6.82 7.55
C GLU A 162 1.76 -5.44 7.03
N ALA A 163 1.70 -4.40 7.87
CA ALA A 163 2.13 -3.05 7.49
C ALA A 163 3.62 -3.01 7.12
N CYS A 164 4.47 -3.72 7.88
CA CYS A 164 5.89 -3.88 7.54
C CYS A 164 6.09 -4.59 6.19
N CYS A 165 5.26 -5.59 5.87
CA CYS A 165 5.29 -6.26 4.58
C CYS A 165 4.89 -5.31 3.43
N VAL A 166 3.88 -4.46 3.62
CA VAL A 166 3.46 -3.46 2.63
C VAL A 166 4.58 -2.45 2.38
N ALA A 167 5.15 -1.87 3.44
CA ALA A 167 6.25 -0.92 3.31
C ALA A 167 7.48 -1.54 2.62
N ALA A 168 7.78 -2.81 2.91
CA ALA A 168 8.83 -3.55 2.24
C ALA A 168 8.53 -3.80 0.75
N ALA A 169 7.29 -4.17 0.42
CA ALA A 169 6.87 -4.39 -0.97
C ALA A 169 7.04 -3.12 -1.83
N HIS A 170 6.71 -1.94 -1.29
CA HIS A 170 6.93 -0.67 -1.99
C HIS A 170 8.41 -0.34 -2.27
N ARG A 171 9.36 -1.04 -1.62
CA ARG A 171 10.80 -0.87 -1.78
C ARG A 171 11.47 -2.01 -2.53
N LEU A 172 10.71 -2.97 -3.06
CA LEU A 172 11.30 -4.04 -3.86
C LEU A 172 11.91 -3.49 -5.15
N PRO A 173 13.09 -3.98 -5.58
CA PRO A 173 13.74 -3.54 -6.81
C PRO A 173 13.08 -4.09 -8.08
N ALA A 174 12.22 -5.10 -7.92
CA ALA A 174 11.60 -5.86 -9.00
C ALA A 174 10.21 -6.38 -8.58
N PRO A 175 9.34 -6.78 -9.53
CA PRO A 175 8.04 -7.37 -9.24
C PRO A 175 8.18 -8.57 -8.31
N GLY A 176 7.26 -8.68 -7.36
CA GLY A 176 7.49 -9.62 -6.27
C GLY A 176 6.49 -9.53 -5.14
N TYR A 177 6.81 -10.27 -4.08
CA TYR A 177 5.98 -10.37 -2.89
C TYR A 177 6.81 -10.20 -1.62
N VAL A 178 6.21 -9.59 -0.61
CA VAL A 178 6.65 -9.74 0.78
C VAL A 178 5.52 -10.43 1.52
N MET A 179 5.79 -11.65 1.96
CA MET A 179 4.78 -12.58 2.46
C MET A 179 5.03 -12.92 3.92
N LEU A 180 3.94 -12.90 4.69
CA LEU A 180 3.87 -13.45 6.03
C LEU A 180 3.26 -14.85 5.95
N VAL A 181 4.00 -15.86 6.40
CA VAL A 181 3.65 -17.28 6.33
C VAL A 181 3.50 -17.84 7.74
N GLU A 182 2.40 -18.54 7.98
CA GLU A 182 2.09 -19.21 9.25
C GLU A 182 2.93 -20.50 9.41
N PRO A 183 3.08 -21.04 10.64
CA PRO A 183 3.81 -22.29 10.89
C PRO A 183 3.27 -23.52 10.15
N ASN A 184 2.01 -23.49 9.72
CA ASN A 184 1.35 -24.53 8.92
C ASN A 184 1.64 -24.39 7.40
N SER A 185 2.62 -23.57 7.02
CA SER A 185 2.98 -23.23 5.64
C SER A 185 1.86 -22.57 4.84
N ARG A 186 0.96 -21.80 5.48
CA ARG A 186 -0.09 -21.04 4.79
C ARG A 186 0.25 -19.55 4.76
N SER A 187 -0.06 -18.89 3.64
CA SER A 187 0.06 -17.43 3.55
C SER A 187 -0.95 -16.78 4.49
N GLN A 188 -0.47 -16.04 5.49
CA GLN A 188 -1.31 -15.16 6.30
C GLN A 188 -1.60 -13.87 5.54
N PHE A 189 -0.58 -13.31 4.91
CA PHE A 189 -0.65 -12.05 4.17
C PHE A 189 0.44 -12.02 3.09
N ALA A 190 0.17 -11.35 1.98
CA ALA A 190 1.11 -11.17 0.89
C ALA A 190 0.96 -9.77 0.29
N ALA A 191 1.88 -8.87 0.63
CA ALA A 191 2.03 -7.61 -0.09
C ALA A 191 2.72 -7.88 -1.43
N ARG A 192 2.37 -7.10 -2.46
CA ARG A 192 2.89 -7.28 -3.81
C ARG A 192 3.45 -5.98 -4.38
N HIS A 193 4.44 -6.12 -5.24
CA HIS A 193 5.00 -5.04 -6.05
C HIS A 193 4.97 -5.44 -7.53
N GLY A 194 4.71 -4.48 -8.41
CA GLY A 194 4.64 -4.72 -9.86
C GLY A 194 3.44 -5.58 -10.30
N ASP A 195 3.49 -6.05 -11.54
CA ASP A 195 2.41 -6.79 -12.19
C ASP A 195 2.48 -8.30 -11.91
N VAL A 196 2.41 -8.66 -10.63
CA VAL A 196 2.34 -10.05 -10.17
C VAL A 196 0.93 -10.42 -9.72
N LEU A 197 0.54 -11.67 -9.99
CA LEU A 197 -0.77 -12.20 -9.62
C LEU A 197 -0.92 -12.25 -8.08
N PRO A 198 -2.09 -11.91 -7.52
CA PRO A 198 -2.26 -11.88 -6.07
C PRO A 198 -2.15 -13.29 -5.45
N ILE A 199 -1.47 -13.37 -4.30
CA ILE A 199 -1.43 -14.57 -3.47
C ILE A 199 -2.51 -14.44 -2.39
N ALA A 200 -3.48 -15.34 -2.42
CA ALA A 200 -4.61 -15.29 -1.50
C ALA A 200 -4.22 -15.71 -0.08
N ARG A 201 -4.81 -15.05 0.91
CA ARG A 201 -4.77 -15.49 2.32
C ARG A 201 -5.23 -16.95 2.42
N GLY A 202 -4.51 -17.74 3.20
CA GLY A 202 -4.71 -19.16 3.39
C GLY A 202 -4.24 -20.05 2.24
N SER A 203 -3.62 -19.51 1.18
CA SER A 203 -2.97 -20.36 0.19
C SER A 203 -1.84 -21.17 0.83
N VAL A 204 -1.77 -22.47 0.54
CA VAL A 204 -0.69 -23.34 1.02
C VAL A 204 0.56 -23.05 0.21
N GLN A 205 1.65 -22.74 0.89
CA GLN A 205 2.97 -22.49 0.30
C GLN A 205 3.83 -23.74 0.46
N SER A 206 3.86 -24.58 -0.58
CA SER A 206 4.59 -25.86 -0.62
C SER A 206 6.02 -25.73 -1.18
N ALA A 207 6.48 -24.50 -1.39
CA ALA A 207 7.81 -24.19 -1.91
C ALA A 207 8.90 -24.88 -1.07
N THR A 208 9.78 -25.64 -1.71
CA THR A 208 10.68 -26.59 -1.01
C THR A 208 11.72 -25.88 -0.15
N ARG A 209 12.30 -24.78 -0.64
CA ARG A 209 13.29 -23.98 0.10
C ARG A 209 12.63 -23.20 1.22
N LEU A 210 11.43 -22.66 0.99
CA LEU A 210 10.67 -21.95 2.01
C LEU A 210 10.48 -22.80 3.29
N GLN A 211 10.31 -24.12 3.16
CA GLN A 211 10.09 -24.98 4.32
C GLN A 211 11.23 -24.94 5.34
N SER A 212 12.47 -24.65 4.93
CA SER A 212 13.58 -24.49 5.87
C SER A 212 13.39 -23.28 6.78
N ALA A 213 12.86 -22.18 6.23
CA ALA A 213 12.51 -21.00 7.03
C ALA A 213 11.28 -21.23 7.91
N VAL A 214 10.24 -21.93 7.40
CA VAL A 214 9.05 -22.28 8.18
C VAL A 214 9.37 -23.13 9.41
N ARG A 215 10.40 -23.98 9.34
CA ARG A 215 10.92 -24.74 10.50
C ARG A 215 11.79 -23.93 11.47
N GLY A 216 11.79 -22.59 11.36
CA GLY A 216 12.54 -21.69 12.22
C GLY A 216 13.95 -21.34 11.73
N GLY A 217 14.30 -21.71 10.50
CA GLY A 217 15.60 -21.40 9.91
C GLY A 217 15.59 -20.18 8.99
N THR A 218 16.57 -20.12 8.10
CA THR A 218 16.61 -19.19 6.97
C THR A 218 16.62 -19.97 5.65
N ALA A 219 16.21 -19.32 4.57
CA ALA A 219 16.27 -19.89 3.23
C ALA A 219 16.60 -18.82 2.20
N ARG A 220 17.54 -19.10 1.31
CA ARG A 220 17.82 -18.31 0.10
C ARG A 220 17.88 -19.21 -1.13
N GLY A 221 17.56 -18.63 -2.28
CA GLY A 221 17.75 -19.27 -3.59
C GLY A 221 16.60 -19.02 -4.53
N VAL A 222 16.30 -19.98 -5.38
CA VAL A 222 15.19 -19.92 -6.34
C VAL A 222 14.13 -20.92 -5.92
N ASP A 223 12.88 -20.47 -5.86
CA ASP A 223 11.72 -21.31 -5.53
C ASP A 223 10.46 -20.75 -6.21
N ARG A 224 9.26 -21.30 -5.95
CA ARG A 224 8.00 -20.84 -6.55
C ARG A 224 6.95 -20.52 -5.49
N PRO A 225 6.34 -19.32 -5.48
CA PRO A 225 5.15 -19.08 -4.67
C PRO A 225 3.97 -19.89 -5.21
N THR A 226 2.98 -20.18 -4.37
CA THR A 226 1.79 -20.97 -4.76
C THR A 226 0.52 -20.11 -4.72
N PHE A 227 -0.29 -20.17 -5.79
CA PHE A 227 -1.57 -19.45 -5.85
C PHE A 227 -2.70 -20.20 -5.13
N ARG A 228 -3.87 -19.57 -5.00
CA ARG A 228 -5.05 -20.16 -4.34
C ARG A 228 -5.47 -21.50 -4.94
N SER A 229 -5.29 -21.68 -6.25
CA SER A 229 -5.60 -22.91 -6.98
C SER A 229 -4.68 -24.09 -6.64
N GLY A 230 -3.60 -23.86 -5.88
CA GLY A 230 -2.53 -24.84 -5.66
C GLY A 230 -1.51 -24.91 -6.79
N VAL A 231 -1.70 -24.13 -7.87
CA VAL A 231 -0.75 -24.03 -8.97
C VAL A 231 0.47 -23.22 -8.51
N ALA A 232 1.66 -23.77 -8.78
CA ALA A 232 2.91 -23.06 -8.55
C ALA A 232 3.08 -21.92 -9.56
N GLY A 233 3.45 -20.75 -9.06
CA GLY A 233 3.79 -19.58 -9.87
C GLY A 233 5.13 -19.72 -10.60
N PRO A 234 5.59 -18.64 -11.26
CA PRO A 234 6.90 -18.63 -11.89
C PRO A 234 8.02 -18.79 -10.85
N GLN A 235 9.20 -19.18 -11.31
CA GLN A 235 10.39 -19.16 -10.44
C GLN A 235 10.70 -17.71 -10.05
N MET A 236 11.05 -17.53 -8.79
CA MET A 236 11.43 -16.25 -8.22
C MET A 236 12.62 -16.47 -7.28
N TYR A 237 13.42 -15.43 -7.10
CA TYR A 237 14.41 -15.39 -6.03
C TYR A 237 13.70 -15.25 -4.69
N LEU A 238 14.11 -16.06 -3.74
CA LEU A 238 13.57 -16.16 -2.40
C LEU A 238 14.65 -15.78 -1.40
N ASP A 239 14.29 -14.90 -0.47
CA ASP A 239 14.93 -14.74 0.84
C ASP A 239 13.85 -14.91 1.91
N ALA A 240 14.02 -15.87 2.82
CA ALA A 240 13.06 -16.14 3.87
C ALA A 240 13.74 -16.38 5.21
N GLN A 241 13.08 -15.93 6.28
CA GLN A 241 13.54 -16.11 7.64
C GLN A 241 12.35 -16.42 8.55
N GLY A 242 12.48 -17.54 9.26
CA GLY A 242 11.59 -17.92 10.34
C GLY A 242 11.88 -17.13 11.62
N THR A 243 10.83 -16.93 12.40
CA THR A 243 10.86 -16.38 13.75
C THR A 243 9.84 -17.15 14.60
N ASP A 244 9.74 -16.84 15.89
CA ASP A 244 8.78 -17.50 16.79
C ASP A 244 7.33 -17.23 16.35
N GLY A 245 6.74 -18.22 15.69
CA GLY A 245 5.32 -18.24 15.30
C GLY A 245 4.99 -17.72 13.90
N TYR A 246 5.98 -17.28 13.11
CA TYR A 246 5.75 -16.88 11.71
C TYR A 246 7.04 -16.85 10.89
N THR A 247 6.91 -16.82 9.56
CA THR A 247 8.01 -16.68 8.61
C THR A 247 7.77 -15.49 7.69
N ILE A 248 8.79 -14.67 7.48
CA ILE A 248 8.79 -13.66 6.41
C ILE A 248 9.48 -14.26 5.19
N ALA A 249 8.87 -14.11 4.02
CA ALA A 249 9.43 -14.51 2.74
C ALA A 249 9.35 -13.35 1.73
N VAL A 250 10.51 -12.92 1.25
CA VAL A 250 10.67 -11.94 0.18
C VAL A 250 10.93 -12.68 -1.12
N TRP A 251 10.08 -12.40 -2.11
CA TRP A 251 10.13 -12.97 -3.44
C TRP A 251 10.33 -11.85 -4.45
N VAL A 252 11.31 -11.98 -5.33
CA VAL A 252 11.49 -11.06 -6.46
C VAL A 252 11.75 -11.83 -7.74
N THR A 253 11.24 -11.33 -8.85
CA THR A 253 11.42 -11.98 -10.14
C THR A 253 12.85 -11.91 -10.66
N ASP A 254 13.56 -10.85 -10.31
CA ASP A 254 14.91 -10.53 -10.76
C ASP A 254 15.59 -9.54 -9.80
N SER A 255 16.86 -9.24 -10.07
CA SER A 255 17.66 -8.23 -9.35
C SER A 255 17.51 -8.23 -7.82
N PRO A 256 17.69 -9.37 -7.13
CA PRO A 256 17.58 -9.39 -5.68
C PRO A 256 18.65 -8.52 -5.01
N ASP A 257 18.25 -7.77 -3.98
CA ASP A 257 19.16 -6.90 -3.23
C ASP A 257 20.24 -7.66 -2.44
N TRP A 258 20.02 -8.94 -2.16
CA TRP A 258 21.00 -9.75 -1.46
C TRP A 258 22.09 -10.27 -2.40
N PRO A 259 23.36 -10.26 -1.96
CA PRO A 259 24.47 -10.72 -2.79
C PRO A 259 24.34 -12.21 -3.08
N SER A 260 23.97 -12.52 -4.32
CA SER A 260 24.23 -13.83 -4.92
C SER A 260 24.89 -13.64 -6.29
N LEU A 261 25.72 -14.60 -6.69
CA LEU A 261 26.06 -14.80 -8.10
C LEU A 261 24.79 -15.31 -8.78
N THR A 262 23.89 -14.38 -9.09
CA THR A 262 22.53 -14.70 -9.49
C THR A 262 22.52 -14.99 -10.98
N ALA A 263 22.52 -16.26 -11.37
CA ALA A 263 22.28 -16.63 -12.77
C ALA A 263 20.84 -16.18 -13.13
N PRO A 264 20.64 -15.34 -14.16
CA PRO A 264 19.32 -14.82 -14.52
C PRO A 264 18.29 -15.95 -14.62
N LEU A 265 17.11 -15.74 -14.04
CA LEU A 265 16.00 -16.67 -14.28
C LEU A 265 15.59 -16.53 -15.75
N ALA A 266 15.49 -17.66 -16.46
CA ALA A 266 15.15 -17.68 -17.89
C ALA A 266 13.77 -17.08 -18.22
N THR A 267 12.97 -16.75 -17.20
CA THR A 267 11.56 -16.32 -17.32
C THR A 267 11.21 -15.12 -16.43
N GLY A 268 12.20 -14.34 -15.98
CA GLY A 268 11.90 -13.07 -15.30
C GLY A 268 11.16 -12.11 -16.25
N PRO A 269 10.24 -11.25 -15.76
CA PRO A 269 9.77 -10.13 -16.55
C PRO A 269 10.98 -9.28 -16.92
N VAL A 270 10.99 -8.74 -18.14
CA VAL A 270 12.06 -7.85 -18.59
C VAL A 270 11.67 -6.44 -18.19
N GLY A 271 12.56 -5.78 -17.46
CA GLY A 271 12.37 -4.40 -17.03
C GLY A 271 12.60 -3.49 -18.20
N HIS A 272 11.69 -2.55 -18.37
CA HIS A 272 11.81 -1.54 -19.41
C HIS A 272 12.09 -0.21 -18.71
N ASP A 273 13.36 0.18 -18.74
CA ASP A 273 13.79 1.49 -18.27
C ASP A 273 13.29 2.58 -19.22
N GLY A 274 12.81 3.68 -18.66
CA GLY A 274 12.31 4.81 -19.41
C GLY A 274 12.45 6.10 -18.62
N HIS A 275 12.44 7.23 -19.34
CA HIS A 275 12.32 8.55 -18.77
C HIS A 275 10.94 9.10 -19.09
N CYS A 276 10.25 9.66 -18.11
CA CYS A 276 8.94 10.28 -18.36
C CYS A 276 9.12 11.78 -18.57
N ALA A 277 9.02 12.28 -19.80
CA ALA A 277 9.11 13.71 -20.08
C ALA A 277 8.04 14.57 -19.37
N ASP A 278 6.87 14.00 -19.06
CA ASP A 278 5.79 14.69 -18.34
C ASP A 278 5.99 14.72 -16.83
N CYS A 279 6.57 13.67 -16.24
CA CYS A 279 6.83 13.57 -14.80
C CYS A 279 8.25 14.02 -14.41
N GLY A 280 9.18 14.08 -15.36
CA GLY A 280 10.59 14.45 -15.16
C GLY A 280 11.46 13.40 -14.49
N GLU A 281 10.95 12.18 -14.30
CA GLU A 281 11.61 11.12 -13.52
C GLU A 281 11.99 9.92 -14.40
N ASP A 282 13.16 9.35 -14.11
CA ASP A 282 13.56 8.04 -14.63
C ASP A 282 12.83 6.93 -13.88
N PHE A 283 12.43 5.88 -14.60
CA PHE A 283 11.67 4.78 -14.02
C PHE A 283 11.99 3.46 -14.70
N THR A 284 11.76 2.36 -14.00
CA THR A 284 11.73 1.01 -14.57
C THR A 284 10.28 0.50 -14.52
N SER A 285 9.73 0.14 -15.68
CA SER A 285 8.38 -0.40 -15.79
C SER A 285 8.40 -1.89 -16.12
N TRP A 286 7.59 -2.64 -15.36
CA TRP A 286 7.39 -4.08 -15.56
C TRP A 286 6.04 -4.40 -16.20
N LYS A 287 5.27 -3.36 -16.55
CA LYS A 287 4.04 -3.48 -17.32
C LYS A 287 4.39 -3.78 -18.77
N ARG A 288 3.45 -4.40 -19.49
CA ARG A 288 3.60 -4.58 -20.93
C ARG A 288 3.85 -3.22 -21.60
N PRO A 289 4.91 -3.09 -22.42
CA PRO A 289 5.16 -1.86 -23.16
C PRO A 289 3.98 -1.46 -24.03
N CYS A 290 3.94 -0.20 -24.44
CA CYS A 290 2.89 0.29 -25.32
C CYS A 290 2.78 -0.59 -26.56
N GLY A 291 1.58 -1.11 -26.84
CA GLY A 291 1.36 -1.98 -28.00
C GLY A 291 1.60 -1.28 -29.35
N THR A 292 1.69 0.04 -29.36
CA THR A 292 1.89 0.87 -30.56
C THR A 292 3.36 1.23 -30.79
N CYS A 293 4.03 1.89 -29.84
CA CYS A 293 5.44 2.28 -30.00
C CYS A 293 6.44 1.34 -29.34
N GLY A 294 6.01 0.37 -28.53
CA GLY A 294 6.90 -0.57 -27.85
C GLY A 294 7.68 0.02 -26.67
N GLU A 295 7.52 1.31 -26.37
CA GLU A 295 8.16 1.99 -25.25
C GLU A 295 7.49 1.64 -23.90
N PRO A 296 8.26 1.66 -22.78
CA PRO A 296 7.71 1.50 -21.45
C PRO A 296 6.66 2.57 -21.13
N LEU A 297 5.59 2.14 -20.44
CA LEU A 297 4.59 3.05 -19.90
C LEU A 297 5.06 3.56 -18.54
N CYS A 298 5.04 4.88 -18.35
CA CYS A 298 5.33 5.51 -17.07
C CYS A 298 4.41 4.95 -15.97
N PRO A 299 4.95 4.45 -14.84
CA PRO A 299 4.13 3.86 -13.79
C PRO A 299 3.22 4.88 -13.10
N GLN A 300 3.60 6.17 -13.12
CA GLN A 300 2.86 7.27 -12.48
C GLN A 300 1.69 7.76 -13.33
N CYS A 301 1.92 8.10 -14.61
CA CYS A 301 0.91 8.74 -15.48
C CYS A 301 0.43 7.85 -16.63
N GLY A 302 1.05 6.70 -16.87
CA GLY A 302 0.72 5.81 -17.98
C GLY A 302 1.14 6.30 -19.37
N ALA A 303 1.89 7.41 -19.46
CA ALA A 303 2.37 7.95 -20.73
C ALA A 303 3.56 7.15 -21.30
N CYS A 304 3.73 7.22 -22.62
CA CYS A 304 4.91 6.78 -23.36
C CYS A 304 5.22 7.79 -24.47
N GLU A 305 6.41 7.71 -25.07
CA GLU A 305 6.87 8.67 -26.09
C GLU A 305 6.25 8.49 -27.49
N CYS A 306 5.11 7.79 -27.62
CA CYS A 306 4.42 7.69 -28.90
C CYS A 306 3.85 9.08 -29.31
N ALA A 307 4.71 9.92 -29.91
CA ALA A 307 4.52 11.28 -30.43
C ALA A 307 3.74 12.25 -29.54
N ALA A 308 4.33 13.42 -29.27
CA ALA A 308 3.60 14.60 -28.80
C ALA A 308 2.38 14.87 -29.71
N GLY A 309 1.19 14.41 -29.30
CA GLY A 309 -0.06 14.53 -30.06
C GLY A 309 -0.51 13.34 -30.93
N GLY A 310 0.05 12.13 -30.83
CA GLY A 310 -0.31 10.98 -31.70
C GLY A 310 -1.14 9.86 -31.04
N GLN A 311 -2.37 9.66 -31.53
CA GLN A 311 -3.30 8.51 -31.35
C GLN A 311 -3.26 7.73 -30.02
N ARG A 312 -4.02 8.26 -29.05
CA ARG A 312 -4.60 7.49 -27.94
C ARG A 312 -5.42 6.32 -28.52
N PRO A 313 -5.35 5.08 -28.00
CA PRO A 313 -6.39 4.11 -28.27
C PRO A 313 -7.69 4.69 -27.73
N ILE A 314 -8.52 5.21 -28.63
CA ILE A 314 -9.80 5.80 -28.25
C ILE A 314 -10.68 4.62 -27.87
N ALA A 315 -10.77 4.35 -26.56
CA ALA A 315 -11.86 3.52 -26.08
C ALA A 315 -13.16 4.20 -26.58
N ASN A 316 -14.01 3.43 -27.24
CA ASN A 316 -15.36 3.90 -27.55
C ASN A 316 -16.23 3.61 -26.33
N ARG A 317 -17.13 4.54 -26.02
CA ARG A 317 -18.11 4.39 -24.94
C ARG A 317 -19.51 4.44 -25.57
N LEU A 318 -20.40 3.55 -25.13
CA LEU A 318 -21.79 3.55 -25.55
C LEU A 318 -22.53 4.63 -24.76
N CYS A 319 -23.11 5.62 -25.44
CA CYS A 319 -23.90 6.65 -24.79
C CYS A 319 -25.22 6.06 -24.25
N THR A 320 -25.49 6.21 -22.96
CA THR A 320 -26.70 5.68 -22.32
C THR A 320 -27.98 6.47 -22.64
N SER A 321 -27.86 7.64 -23.26
CA SER A 321 -29.00 8.47 -23.67
C SER A 321 -29.39 8.28 -25.15
N CYS A 322 -28.41 8.34 -26.07
CA CYS A 322 -28.68 8.21 -27.51
C CYS A 322 -28.34 6.83 -28.09
N PHE A 323 -27.75 5.92 -27.30
CA PHE A 323 -27.38 4.55 -27.66
C PHE A 323 -26.40 4.41 -28.84
N LEU A 324 -25.70 5.49 -29.20
CA LEU A 324 -24.64 5.45 -30.20
C LEU A 324 -23.29 5.15 -29.53
N SER A 325 -22.49 4.29 -30.16
CA SER A 325 -21.11 4.00 -29.75
C SER A 325 -20.19 5.08 -30.28
N LEU A 326 -19.67 5.93 -29.40
CA LEU A 326 -18.93 7.15 -29.75
C LEU A 326 -17.54 7.15 -29.10
N PRO A 327 -16.56 7.89 -29.65
CA PRO A 327 -15.25 8.05 -29.04
C PRO A 327 -15.34 8.75 -27.67
N LEU A 328 -14.47 8.40 -26.72
CA LEU A 328 -14.46 9.01 -25.36
C LEU A 328 -14.40 10.56 -25.36
N THR A 329 -13.87 11.19 -26.42
CA THR A 329 -13.86 12.66 -26.55
C THR A 329 -15.25 13.27 -26.76
N ALA A 330 -16.23 12.46 -27.16
CA ALA A 330 -17.63 12.86 -27.22
C ALA A 330 -18.29 12.85 -25.83
N PHE A 331 -17.56 12.51 -24.76
CA PHE A 331 -18.02 12.45 -23.38
C PHE A 331 -17.16 13.37 -22.50
N LEU A 332 -17.80 14.10 -21.59
CA LEU A 332 -17.13 14.90 -20.58
C LEU A 332 -16.68 13.97 -19.46
N GLY A 333 -15.36 13.71 -19.41
CA GLY A 333 -14.76 12.81 -18.42
C GLY A 333 -15.36 11.41 -18.46
N ASP A 334 -15.87 10.95 -17.31
CA ASP A 334 -16.46 9.62 -17.16
C ASP A 334 -17.96 9.53 -17.41
N SER A 335 -18.55 10.60 -17.95
CA SER A 335 -19.96 10.62 -18.34
C SER A 335 -20.30 9.42 -19.22
N THR A 336 -21.42 8.75 -18.89
CA THR A 336 -22.04 7.72 -19.73
C THR A 336 -22.90 8.34 -20.82
N THR A 337 -23.08 9.67 -20.81
CA THR A 337 -23.90 10.42 -21.77
C THR A 337 -23.02 11.39 -22.56
N CYS A 338 -23.16 11.42 -23.88
CA CYS A 338 -22.33 12.25 -24.75
C CYS A 338 -22.71 13.72 -24.67
N ASN A 339 -21.78 14.61 -25.03
CA ASN A 339 -21.86 16.07 -24.89
C ASN A 339 -22.93 16.76 -25.76
N GLN A 340 -23.73 15.99 -26.50
CA GLN A 340 -24.85 16.50 -27.28
C GLN A 340 -26.18 16.45 -26.50
N HIS A 341 -26.11 16.06 -25.23
CA HIS A 341 -27.19 16.00 -24.23
C HIS A 341 -26.66 16.50 -22.88
#